data_AF-A0A7K3GJM8-F1
#
_entry.id   AF-A0A7K3GJM8-F1
#
_cell.length_a   1.000
_cell.length_b   1.000
_cell.length_c   1.000
_cell.angle_alpha   90.00
_cell.angle_beta   90.00
_cell.angle_gamma   90.00
#
_symmetry.space_group_name_H-M   'P 1'
#
loop_
_entity.id
_entity.type
_entity.pdbx_description
1 polymer ?
#
loop_
_entity_poly.entity_id
_entity_poly.type
_entity_poly.pdbx_seq_one_letter_code
_entity_poly.pdbx_strand_id
1 'polypeptide(L)'
;MNLAAATNENLANVSNTLIYSSMAVYTLAFFAYIAEWLFGSRSKVGRTAAALTATDGTKAAKAKSGPAVTVNKAGGTAVLERPEVVVRAASGSRDVPDGPGAHGGTEQGDLYGRIAISLTLLAFAIEAGGVLTRALSVQRAPWGNMYEFNITFTTVATGVYLALLALKKNVRWLGLPLITTVLLDLGLAVTVLYTASDQLVPALHSYWLYIHVS
;
A
#
# COMPACT_ATOMS: atom_id res chain seq x y z
N MET A 1 -41.23 -21.99 18.73
CA MET A 1 -40.17 -22.90 18.22
C MET A 1 -39.24 -22.06 17.37
N ASN A 2 -38.19 -21.49 17.98
CA ASN A 2 -37.17 -20.78 17.23
C ASN A 2 -36.27 -21.84 16.59
N LEU A 3 -36.37 -22.02 15.27
CA LEU A 3 -35.28 -22.64 14.54
C LEU A 3 -34.08 -21.73 14.74
N ALA A 4 -33.15 -22.11 15.62
CA ALA A 4 -31.79 -21.61 15.49
C ALA A 4 -31.40 -21.91 14.04
N ALA A 5 -31.25 -20.88 13.21
CA ALA A 5 -30.88 -21.07 11.82
C ALA A 5 -29.52 -21.79 11.84
N ALA A 6 -29.53 -23.08 11.50
CA ALA A 6 -28.33 -23.88 11.48
C ALA A 6 -27.30 -23.19 10.59
N THR A 7 -26.05 -23.15 11.03
CA THR A 7 -24.94 -22.59 10.26
C THR A 7 -24.92 -23.23 8.87
N ASN A 8 -24.86 -22.40 7.83
CA ASN A 8 -24.68 -22.91 6.48
C ASN A 8 -23.20 -23.26 6.26
N GLU A 9 -22.87 -24.53 6.44
CA GLU A 9 -21.52 -25.08 6.31
C GLU A 9 -20.90 -24.85 4.92
N ASN A 10 -21.71 -24.82 3.85
CA ASN A 10 -21.19 -24.57 2.51
C ASN A 10 -20.66 -23.13 2.41
N LEU A 11 -21.44 -22.15 2.87
CA LEU A 11 -21.04 -20.74 2.89
C LEU A 11 -19.84 -20.50 3.82
N ALA A 12 -19.77 -21.20 4.96
CA ALA A 12 -18.62 -21.13 5.87
C ALA A 12 -17.34 -21.66 5.20
N ASN A 13 -17.40 -22.78 4.48
CA ASN A 13 -16.26 -23.32 3.75
C ASN A 13 -15.83 -22.41 2.59
N VAL A 14 -16.79 -21.88 1.82
CA VAL A 14 -16.52 -20.89 0.76
C VAL A 14 -15.81 -19.67 1.33
N SER A 15 -16.29 -19.15 2.47
CA SER A 15 -15.64 -18.03 3.16
C SER A 15 -14.18 -18.33 3.46
N ASN A 16 -13.89 -19.47 4.09
CA ASN A 16 -12.52 -19.87 4.41
C ASN A 16 -11.63 -19.93 3.15
N THR A 17 -12.11 -20.56 2.06
CA THR A 17 -11.37 -20.61 0.79
C THR A 17 -11.11 -19.22 0.22
N LEU A 18 -12.07 -18.31 0.30
CA LEU A 18 -11.91 -16.93 -0.16
C LEU A 18 -10.86 -16.19 0.68
N ILE A 19 -10.84 -16.35 2.00
CA ILE A 19 -9.82 -15.73 2.87
C ILE A 19 -8.41 -16.26 2.54
N TYR A 20 -8.24 -17.57 2.34
CA TYR A 20 -6.94 -18.10 1.90
C TYR A 20 -6.55 -17.59 0.50
N SER A 21 -7.51 -17.49 -0.41
CA SER A 21 -7.27 -17.01 -1.77
C SER A 21 -6.88 -15.53 -1.78
N SER A 22 -7.53 -14.69 -0.96
CA SER A 22 -7.18 -13.28 -0.85
C SER A 22 -5.77 -13.10 -0.28
N MET A 23 -5.36 -13.90 0.71
CA MET A 23 -3.99 -13.88 1.24
C MET A 23 -2.94 -14.16 0.14
N ALA A 24 -3.21 -15.11 -0.75
CA ALA A 24 -2.32 -15.40 -1.87
C ALA A 24 -2.20 -14.18 -2.81
N VAL A 25 -3.32 -13.53 -3.14
CA VAL A 25 -3.32 -12.34 -4.01
C VAL A 25 -2.67 -11.13 -3.31
N TYR A 26 -2.91 -10.92 -2.01
CA TYR A 26 -2.22 -9.88 -1.24
C TYR A 26 -0.71 -10.10 -1.20
N THR A 27 -0.25 -11.36 -1.16
CA THR A 27 1.18 -11.68 -1.24
C THR A 27 1.77 -11.26 -2.59
N LEU A 28 1.05 -11.47 -3.69
CA LEU A 28 1.47 -10.96 -5.01
C LEU A 28 1.47 -9.43 -5.04
N ALA A 29 0.44 -8.79 -4.46
CA ALA A 29 0.36 -7.34 -4.35
C ALA A 29 1.54 -6.77 -3.54
N PHE A 30 1.93 -7.43 -2.45
CA PHE A 30 3.07 -7.08 -1.62
C PHE A 30 4.38 -7.05 -2.42
N PHE A 31 4.65 -8.10 -3.20
CA PHE A 31 5.83 -8.12 -4.06
C PHE A 31 5.80 -7.04 -5.14
N ALA A 32 4.63 -6.75 -5.70
CA ALA A 32 4.46 -5.64 -6.65
C ALA A 32 4.74 -4.27 -5.99
N TYR A 33 4.28 -4.06 -4.75
CA TYR A 33 4.61 -2.84 -3.99
C TYR A 33 6.10 -2.75 -3.66
N ILE A 34 6.77 -3.86 -3.33
CA ILE A 34 8.24 -3.88 -3.16
C ILE A 34 8.92 -3.46 -4.46
N ALA A 35 8.52 -4.02 -5.60
CA ALA A 35 9.08 -3.67 -6.90
C ALA A 35 8.87 -2.19 -7.21
N GLU A 36 7.68 -1.64 -6.95
CA GLU A 36 7.42 -0.21 -7.08
C GLU A 36 8.34 0.63 -6.17
N TRP A 37 8.51 0.23 -4.92
CA TRP A 37 9.40 0.93 -3.98
C TRP A 37 10.88 0.85 -4.40
N LEU A 38 11.29 -0.25 -5.05
CA LEU A 38 12.65 -0.45 -5.50
C LEU A 38 12.97 0.34 -6.77
N PHE A 39 12.05 0.36 -7.75
CA PHE A 39 12.26 0.94 -9.09
C PHE A 39 11.61 2.31 -9.29
N GLY A 40 10.82 2.80 -8.33
CA GLY A 40 10.15 4.10 -8.39
C GLY A 40 11.10 5.29 -8.37
N SER A 41 10.62 6.43 -8.90
CA SER A 41 11.39 7.68 -9.11
C SER A 41 12.06 8.25 -7.86
N ARG A 42 11.53 7.95 -6.67
CA ARG A 42 12.06 8.40 -5.37
C ARG A 42 12.87 7.33 -4.62
N SER A 43 13.09 6.16 -5.20
CA SER A 43 13.97 5.11 -4.66
C SER A 43 15.44 5.57 -4.63
N LYS A 44 16.16 5.31 -3.53
CA LYS A 44 17.62 5.51 -3.49
C LYS A 44 18.32 4.66 -4.56
N VAL A 45 17.84 3.44 -4.79
CA VAL A 45 18.40 2.51 -5.79
C VAL A 45 18.08 2.98 -7.21
N GLY A 46 16.85 3.40 -7.48
CA GLY A 46 16.46 3.95 -8.78
C GLY A 46 17.26 5.19 -9.17
N ARG A 47 17.54 6.08 -8.20
CA ARG A 47 18.43 7.24 -8.42
C ARG A 47 19.87 6.83 -8.71
N THR A 48 20.43 5.86 -7.98
CA THR A 48 21.80 5.37 -8.22
C THR A 48 21.90 4.68 -9.58
N ALA A 49 20.95 3.83 -9.94
CA ALA A 49 20.92 3.17 -11.24
C ALA A 49 20.80 4.18 -12.39
N ALA A 50 19.89 5.15 -12.28
CA ALA A 50 19.74 6.22 -13.26
C ALA A 50 21.01 7.07 -13.39
N ALA A 51 21.69 7.38 -12.28
CA ALA A 51 22.94 8.11 -12.28
C ALA A 51 24.07 7.31 -12.96
N LEU A 52 24.13 5.99 -12.75
CA LEU A 52 25.09 5.10 -13.42
C LEU A 52 24.83 5.06 -14.94
N THR A 53 23.58 4.90 -15.38
CA THR A 53 23.25 4.90 -16.82
C THR A 53 23.41 6.26 -17.49
N ALA A 54 23.16 7.37 -16.77
CA ALA A 54 23.40 8.72 -17.31
C ALA A 54 24.89 9.00 -17.49
N THR A 55 25.74 8.34 -16.71
CA THR A 55 27.20 8.53 -16.72
C THR A 55 27.84 8.02 -18.03
N ASP A 56 27.26 7.01 -18.68
CA ASP A 56 27.77 6.45 -19.94
C ASP A 56 27.53 7.36 -21.15
N GLY A 57 26.51 8.22 -21.11
CA GLY A 57 26.18 9.14 -22.22
C GLY A 57 26.73 10.57 -22.09
N THR A 58 27.07 11.04 -20.88
CA THR A 58 27.36 12.47 -20.64
C THR A 58 28.78 12.80 -20.16
N LYS A 59 29.60 11.82 -19.74
CA LYS A 59 31.00 12.10 -19.35
C LYS A 59 31.94 12.42 -20.52
N ALA A 60 31.58 12.09 -21.76
CA ALA A 60 32.37 12.45 -22.93
C ALA A 60 32.28 13.96 -23.30
N ALA A 61 31.21 14.66 -22.88
CA ALA A 61 30.95 16.03 -23.35
C ALA A 61 31.26 17.15 -22.33
N LYS A 62 31.36 16.86 -21.03
CA LYS A 62 31.46 17.92 -19.99
C LYS A 62 32.75 17.93 -19.15
N ALA A 63 33.70 17.04 -19.39
CA ALA A 63 34.94 16.97 -18.61
C ALA A 63 36.03 17.99 -18.99
N LYS A 64 35.77 18.96 -19.90
CA LYS A 64 36.78 19.91 -20.40
C LYS A 64 36.58 21.39 -20.02
N SER A 65 35.68 21.73 -19.11
CA SER A 65 35.56 23.12 -18.64
C SER A 65 35.36 23.15 -17.15
N GLY A 66 36.47 23.00 -16.41
CA GLY A 66 36.56 23.53 -15.05
C GLY A 66 36.81 25.04 -15.14
N PRO A 67 36.32 25.84 -14.18
CA PRO A 67 36.51 27.29 -14.22
C PRO A 67 38.00 27.61 -14.10
N ALA A 68 38.56 28.21 -15.16
CA ALA A 68 39.95 28.66 -15.18
C ALA A 68 40.07 29.97 -14.39
N VAL A 69 40.66 29.91 -13.20
CA VAL A 69 40.98 31.11 -12.40
C VAL A 69 42.28 31.70 -12.94
N THR A 70 42.20 32.86 -13.58
CA THR A 70 43.38 33.64 -13.98
C THR A 70 43.65 34.72 -12.94
N VAL A 71 44.82 34.64 -12.30
CA VAL A 71 45.27 35.63 -11.30
C VAL A 71 46.16 36.65 -12.01
N ASN A 72 45.67 37.87 -12.19
CA ASN A 72 46.51 38.98 -12.65
C ASN A 72 47.28 39.57 -11.46
N LYS A 73 48.57 39.85 -11.66
CA LYS A 73 49.57 40.25 -10.65
C LYS A 73 49.40 41.68 -10.12
N ALA A 74 48.17 42.09 -9.83
CA ALA A 74 47.82 43.33 -9.16
C ALA A 74 46.44 43.19 -8.48
N GLY A 75 46.40 42.46 -7.37
CA GLY A 75 45.46 42.67 -6.24
C GLY A 75 43.94 42.66 -6.50
N GLY A 76 43.42 42.15 -7.62
CA GLY A 76 41.98 42.12 -7.89
C GLY A 76 41.51 40.76 -8.40
N THR A 77 40.60 40.10 -7.67
CA THR A 77 39.92 38.89 -8.15
C THR A 77 38.61 39.27 -8.82
N ALA A 78 38.60 39.31 -10.15
CA ALA A 78 37.39 39.44 -10.95
C ALA A 78 36.91 38.05 -11.38
N VAL A 79 35.66 37.70 -11.05
CA VAL A 79 35.02 36.47 -11.56
C VAL A 79 34.47 36.79 -12.95
N LEU A 80 35.05 36.19 -13.99
CA LEU A 80 34.66 36.43 -15.39
C LEU A 80 33.32 35.80 -15.77
N GLU A 81 32.86 34.83 -14.98
CA GLU A 81 31.66 34.06 -15.25
C GLU A 81 30.64 34.30 -14.14
N ARG A 82 29.41 34.69 -14.52
CA ARG A 82 28.35 34.93 -13.55
C ARG A 82 28.08 33.62 -12.80
N PRO A 83 28.20 33.56 -11.46
CA PRO A 83 27.89 32.35 -10.73
C PRO A 83 26.45 31.97 -11.03
N GLU A 84 26.22 30.71 -11.40
CA GLU A 84 24.87 30.17 -11.50
C GLU A 84 24.25 30.22 -10.11
N VAL A 85 23.36 31.20 -9.90
CA VAL A 85 22.62 31.32 -8.66
C VAL A 85 21.52 30.26 -8.69
N VAL A 86 21.83 29.07 -8.19
CA VAL A 86 20.83 28.05 -7.91
C VAL A 86 20.05 28.50 -6.67
N VAL A 87 19.06 29.37 -6.88
CA VAL A 87 18.05 29.68 -5.86
C VAL A 87 17.27 28.41 -5.59
N ARG A 88 17.46 27.86 -4.39
CA ARG A 88 16.78 26.64 -3.90
C ARG A 88 15.30 26.88 -3.55
N ALA A 89 14.62 27.75 -4.29
CA ALA A 89 13.25 28.13 -4.04
C ALA A 89 12.58 28.55 -5.35
N ALA A 90 12.21 27.56 -6.16
CA ALA A 90 11.07 27.74 -7.05
C ALA A 90 9.82 27.85 -6.17
N SER A 91 8.99 28.85 -6.47
CA SER A 91 7.63 29.01 -5.94
C SER A 91 6.95 27.66 -5.91
N GLY A 92 6.63 27.21 -4.69
CA GLY A 92 6.06 25.88 -4.44
C GLY A 92 4.75 25.72 -5.20
N SER A 93 4.74 24.80 -6.16
CA SER A 93 3.56 23.97 -6.32
C SER A 93 3.17 23.50 -4.91
N ARG A 94 1.89 23.53 -4.56
CA ARG A 94 1.36 22.79 -3.41
C ARG A 94 1.46 21.28 -3.63
N ASP A 95 2.53 20.83 -4.26
CA ASP A 95 2.90 19.44 -4.40
C ASP A 95 3.63 19.09 -3.10
N VAL A 96 2.84 18.94 -2.02
CA VAL A 96 3.35 18.39 -0.77
C VAL A 96 3.99 17.07 -1.15
N PRO A 97 5.31 16.90 -0.93
CA PRO A 97 5.98 15.67 -1.32
C PRO A 97 5.25 14.50 -0.68
N ASP A 98 4.75 13.59 -1.52
CA ASP A 98 4.20 12.32 -1.04
C ASP A 98 5.26 11.58 -0.21
N GLY A 99 4.82 10.71 0.71
CA GLY A 99 5.67 10.04 1.69
C GLY A 99 6.89 9.33 1.06
N PRO A 100 7.89 8.93 1.87
CA PRO A 100 9.05 8.20 1.36
C PRO A 100 8.58 6.92 0.64
N GLY A 101 9.04 6.68 -0.59
CA GLY A 101 8.74 5.44 -1.31
C GLY A 101 7.89 5.64 -2.57
N ALA A 102 6.98 4.69 -2.84
CA ALA A 102 6.18 4.57 -4.07
C ALA A 102 5.69 5.92 -4.61
N HIS A 103 6.16 6.26 -5.81
CA HIS A 103 5.77 7.48 -6.49
C HIS A 103 5.79 7.25 -8.01
N GLY A 104 4.83 7.87 -8.69
CA GLY A 104 4.77 7.84 -10.15
C GLY A 104 5.87 8.68 -10.81
N GLY A 105 5.81 8.78 -12.14
CA GLY A 105 6.72 9.62 -12.93
C GLY A 105 7.91 8.90 -13.55
N THR A 106 7.95 7.56 -13.44
CA THR A 106 8.81 6.70 -14.28
C THR A 106 7.96 5.57 -14.85
N GLU A 107 8.28 5.12 -16.07
CA GLU A 107 7.52 4.05 -16.74
C GLU A 107 7.44 2.78 -15.88
N GLN A 108 8.55 2.37 -15.26
CA GLN A 108 8.60 1.18 -14.40
C GLN A 108 7.83 1.38 -13.09
N GLY A 109 7.96 2.53 -12.42
CA GLY A 109 7.23 2.80 -11.17
C GLY A 109 5.72 2.87 -11.39
N ASP A 110 5.29 3.47 -12.50
CA ASP A 110 3.88 3.52 -12.88
C ASP A 110 3.32 2.14 -13.26
N LEU A 111 4.10 1.31 -13.94
CA LEU A 111 3.72 -0.06 -14.27
C LEU A 111 3.54 -0.91 -13.00
N TYR A 112 4.55 -0.97 -12.12
CA TYR A 112 4.49 -1.80 -10.93
C TYR A 112 3.43 -1.34 -9.94
N GLY A 113 3.23 -0.04 -9.74
CA GLY A 113 2.18 0.39 -8.83
C GLY A 113 0.77 0.25 -9.41
N ARG A 114 0.57 0.31 -10.74
CA ARG A 114 -0.72 -0.09 -11.34
C ARG A 114 -1.01 -1.57 -11.10
N ILE A 115 -0.01 -2.43 -11.24
CA ILE A 115 -0.12 -3.86 -10.93
C ILE A 115 -0.43 -4.06 -9.44
N ALA A 116 0.30 -3.40 -8.55
CA ALA A 116 0.12 -3.51 -7.11
C ALA A 116 -1.30 -3.09 -6.68
N ILE A 117 -1.79 -1.96 -7.18
CA ILE A 117 -3.15 -1.47 -6.91
C ILE A 117 -4.20 -2.43 -7.48
N SER A 118 -3.99 -2.95 -8.70
CA SER A 118 -4.94 -3.89 -9.33
C SER A 118 -5.05 -5.20 -8.54
N LEU A 119 -3.92 -5.75 -8.10
CA LEU A 119 -3.88 -6.93 -7.25
C LEU A 119 -4.48 -6.65 -5.86
N THR A 120 -4.25 -5.46 -5.30
CA THR A 120 -4.88 -5.04 -4.04
C THR A 120 -6.40 -5.00 -4.16
N LEU A 121 -6.92 -4.42 -5.26
CA LEU A 121 -8.35 -4.35 -5.52
C LEU A 121 -8.96 -5.75 -5.68
N LEU A 122 -8.27 -6.64 -6.39
CA LEU A 122 -8.70 -8.04 -6.54
C LEU A 122 -8.70 -8.76 -5.19
N ALA A 123 -7.63 -8.64 -4.41
CA ALA A 123 -7.52 -9.25 -3.08
C ALA A 123 -8.63 -8.75 -2.15
N PHE A 124 -8.88 -7.44 -2.14
CA PHE A 124 -9.98 -6.82 -1.40
C PHE A 124 -11.35 -7.37 -1.82
N ALA A 125 -11.61 -7.51 -3.12
CA ALA A 125 -12.89 -8.04 -3.60
C ALA A 125 -13.11 -9.50 -3.16
N ILE A 126 -12.05 -10.32 -3.20
CA ILE A 126 -12.09 -11.72 -2.73
C ILE A 126 -12.29 -11.77 -1.21
N GLU A 127 -11.55 -10.97 -0.45
CA GLU A 127 -11.63 -10.90 1.01
C GLU A 127 -13.02 -10.42 1.48
N ALA A 128 -13.54 -9.35 0.86
CA ALA A 128 -14.88 -8.84 1.13
C ALA A 128 -15.97 -9.87 0.80
N GLY A 129 -15.79 -10.65 -0.28
CA GLY A 129 -16.62 -11.82 -0.56
C GLY A 129 -16.55 -12.89 0.52
N GLY A 130 -15.36 -13.13 1.08
CA GLY A 130 -15.13 -14.02 2.22
C GLY A 130 -15.87 -13.55 3.48
N VAL A 131 -15.78 -12.27 3.83
CA VAL A 131 -16.50 -11.67 4.96
C VAL A 131 -18.02 -11.74 4.74
N LEU A 132 -18.50 -11.43 3.53
CA LEU A 132 -19.92 -11.46 3.21
C LEU A 132 -20.49 -12.87 3.29
N THR A 133 -19.83 -13.86 2.67
CA THR A 133 -20.25 -15.26 2.74
C THR A 133 -20.24 -15.78 4.18
N ARG A 134 -19.32 -15.30 5.02
CA ARG A 134 -19.30 -15.59 6.46
C ARG A 134 -20.45 -14.96 7.21
N ALA A 135 -20.81 -13.72 6.94
CA ALA A 135 -21.98 -13.10 7.57
C ALA A 135 -23.27 -13.83 7.16
N LEU A 136 -23.36 -14.24 5.89
CA LEU A 136 -24.49 -14.97 5.34
C LEU A 136 -24.60 -16.42 5.86
N SER A 137 -23.50 -17.07 6.25
CA SER A 137 -23.57 -18.45 6.79
C SER A 137 -24.34 -18.53 8.11
N VAL A 138 -24.32 -17.45 8.88
CA VAL A 138 -24.93 -17.36 10.22
C VAL A 138 -26.02 -16.30 10.32
N GLN A 139 -26.30 -15.57 9.24
CA GLN A 139 -27.34 -14.52 9.14
C GLN A 139 -27.24 -13.45 10.23
N ARG A 140 -26.01 -13.10 10.60
CA ARG A 140 -25.72 -12.03 11.56
C ARG A 140 -24.48 -11.26 11.14
N ALA A 141 -24.24 -10.15 11.82
CA ALA A 141 -23.09 -9.31 11.55
C ALA A 141 -21.77 -10.01 11.95
N PRO A 142 -20.67 -9.84 11.19
CA PRO A 142 -19.42 -10.59 11.33
C PRO A 142 -18.50 -9.97 12.41
N TRP A 143 -18.96 -9.91 13.64
CA TRP A 143 -18.20 -9.38 14.80
C TRP A 143 -18.30 -10.32 16.01
N GLY A 144 -18.77 -11.56 15.81
CA GLY A 144 -19.09 -12.48 16.90
C GLY A 144 -17.86 -13.08 17.59
N ASN A 145 -16.69 -13.01 16.96
CA ASN A 145 -15.43 -13.52 17.48
C ASN A 145 -14.25 -12.72 16.90
N MET A 146 -13.06 -12.91 17.48
CA MET A 146 -11.84 -12.19 17.09
C MET A 146 -11.42 -12.46 15.64
N TYR A 147 -11.64 -13.68 15.12
CA TYR A 147 -11.37 -13.97 13.71
C TYR A 147 -12.24 -13.13 12.78
N GLU A 148 -13.55 -13.10 13.02
CA GLU A 148 -14.54 -12.31 12.25
C GLU A 148 -14.24 -10.81 12.33
N PHE A 149 -13.85 -10.33 13.52
CA PHE A 149 -13.44 -8.94 13.71
C PHE A 149 -12.19 -8.61 12.88
N ASN A 150 -11.14 -9.43 12.94
CA ASN A 150 -9.89 -9.19 12.23
C ASN A 150 -10.08 -9.15 10.71
N ILE A 151 -10.73 -10.17 10.11
CA ILE A 151 -10.95 -10.19 8.66
C ILE A 151 -11.82 -9.02 8.18
N THR A 152 -12.76 -8.55 9.02
CA THR A 152 -13.59 -7.38 8.72
C THR A 152 -12.77 -6.10 8.84
N PHE A 153 -11.92 -5.99 9.88
CA PHE A 153 -11.03 -4.87 10.10
C PHE A 153 -10.04 -4.69 8.94
N THR A 154 -9.37 -5.77 8.51
CA THR A 154 -8.46 -5.73 7.36
C THR A 154 -9.18 -5.38 6.06
N THR A 155 -10.38 -5.93 5.84
CA THR A 155 -11.23 -5.56 4.70
C THR A 155 -11.55 -4.06 4.70
N VAL A 156 -11.97 -3.50 5.84
CA VAL A 156 -12.28 -2.07 5.96
C VAL A 156 -11.03 -1.21 5.78
N ALA A 157 -9.91 -1.58 6.39
CA ALA A 157 -8.65 -0.86 6.26
C ALA A 157 -8.19 -0.78 4.80
N THR A 158 -8.22 -1.91 4.07
CA THR A 158 -7.89 -1.95 2.64
C THR A 158 -8.91 -1.18 1.81
N GLY A 159 -10.20 -1.29 2.13
CA GLY A 159 -11.27 -0.53 1.45
C GLY A 159 -11.11 0.97 1.60
N VAL A 160 -10.77 1.47 2.80
CA VAL A 160 -10.48 2.89 3.05
C VAL A 160 -9.26 3.34 2.25
N TYR A 161 -8.20 2.55 2.22
CA TYR A 161 -7.02 2.86 1.41
C TYR A 161 -7.36 2.97 -0.08
N LEU A 162 -8.10 2.01 -0.64
CA LEU A 162 -8.56 2.04 -2.04
C LEU A 162 -9.47 3.24 -2.30
N ALA A 163 -10.35 3.59 -1.37
CA ALA A 163 -11.22 4.77 -1.47
C ALA A 163 -10.40 6.08 -1.47
N LEU A 164 -9.39 6.20 -0.62
CA LEU A 164 -8.49 7.36 -0.62
C LEU A 164 -7.73 7.48 -1.95
N LEU A 165 -7.29 6.36 -2.53
CA LEU A 165 -6.68 6.35 -3.87
C LEU A 165 -7.69 6.77 -4.95
N ALA A 166 -8.93 6.27 -4.90
CA ALA A 166 -10.00 6.66 -5.84
C ALA A 166 -10.34 8.16 -5.74
N LEU A 167 -10.27 8.73 -4.53
CA LEU A 167 -10.41 10.16 -4.25
C LEU A 167 -9.15 10.98 -4.63
N LYS A 168 -8.18 10.36 -5.31
CA LYS A 168 -6.94 10.99 -5.78
C LYS A 168 -6.12 11.61 -4.65
N LYS A 169 -6.16 11.03 -3.45
CA LYS A 169 -5.28 11.41 -2.35
C LYS A 169 -3.90 10.80 -2.56
N ASN A 170 -2.87 11.59 -2.25
CA ASN A 170 -1.47 11.15 -2.29
C ASN A 170 -1.17 10.26 -1.08
N VAL A 171 -1.61 8.99 -1.15
CA VAL A 171 -1.41 7.99 -0.10
C VAL A 171 -0.80 6.69 -0.64
N ARG A 172 -0.28 6.70 -1.88
CA ARG A 172 0.21 5.50 -2.57
C ARG A 172 1.41 4.86 -1.87
N TRP A 173 2.24 5.68 -1.22
CA TRP A 173 3.33 5.18 -0.35
C TRP A 173 2.82 4.28 0.78
N LEU A 174 1.59 4.47 1.27
CA LEU A 174 1.01 3.68 2.35
C LEU A 174 0.69 2.24 1.93
N GLY A 175 0.65 1.94 0.62
CA GLY A 175 0.30 0.62 0.12
C GLY A 175 1.19 -0.49 0.66
N LEU A 176 2.51 -0.31 0.63
CA LEU A 176 3.46 -1.31 1.15
C LEU A 176 3.29 -1.60 2.65
N PRO A 177 3.38 -0.60 3.56
CA PRO A 177 3.21 -0.86 4.99
C PRO A 177 1.81 -1.41 5.31
N LEU A 178 0.76 -0.90 4.66
CA LEU A 178 -0.59 -1.40 4.85
C LEU A 178 -0.73 -2.87 4.48
N ILE A 179 -0.34 -3.26 3.26
CA ILE A 179 -0.44 -4.66 2.83
C ILE A 179 0.41 -5.58 3.70
N THR A 180 1.57 -5.11 4.16
CA THR A 180 2.40 -5.86 5.13
C THR A 180 1.62 -6.14 6.41
N THR A 181 1.00 -5.10 7.00
CA THR A 181 0.19 -5.27 8.22
C THR A 181 -1.03 -6.14 8.00
N VAL A 182 -1.71 -6.03 6.85
CA VAL A 182 -2.86 -6.87 6.48
C VAL A 182 -2.45 -8.34 6.36
N LEU A 183 -1.33 -8.64 5.71
CA LEU A 183 -0.85 -10.02 5.59
C LEU A 183 -0.47 -10.62 6.93
N LEU A 184 0.18 -9.85 7.81
CA LEU A 184 0.52 -10.30 9.16
C LEU A 184 -0.73 -10.55 10.00
N ASP A 185 -1.72 -9.65 9.94
CA ASP A 185 -2.97 -9.78 10.67
C ASP A 185 -3.81 -10.97 10.16
N LEU A 186 -3.94 -11.13 8.84
CA LEU A 186 -4.60 -12.31 8.24
C LEU A 186 -3.87 -13.61 8.58
N GLY A 187 -2.53 -13.59 8.57
CA GLY A 187 -1.72 -14.72 9.01
C GLY A 187 -2.00 -15.10 10.46
N LEU A 188 -2.07 -14.13 11.37
CA LEU A 188 -2.44 -14.33 12.77
C LEU A 188 -3.89 -14.83 12.92
N ALA A 189 -4.80 -14.22 12.16
CA ALA A 189 -6.23 -14.56 12.18
C ALA A 189 -6.43 -16.04 11.84
N VAL A 190 -5.78 -16.53 10.79
CA VAL A 190 -5.93 -17.90 10.31
C VAL A 190 -5.17 -18.93 11.16
N THR A 191 -4.06 -18.55 11.79
CA THR A 191 -3.21 -19.50 12.54
C THR A 191 -3.55 -19.61 14.02
N VAL A 192 -3.90 -18.49 14.67
CA VAL A 192 -4.08 -18.42 16.12
C VAL A 192 -5.52 -18.13 16.51
N LEU A 193 -6.19 -17.23 15.77
CA LEU A 193 -7.52 -16.74 16.15
C LEU A 193 -8.66 -17.50 15.48
N TYR A 194 -8.34 -18.43 14.56
CA TYR A 194 -9.33 -19.09 13.73
C TYR A 194 -10.40 -19.76 14.59
N THR A 195 -11.65 -19.37 14.34
CA THR A 195 -12.83 -19.92 15.00
C THR A 195 -13.80 -20.36 13.91
N ALA A 196 -14.39 -21.55 14.07
CA ALA A 196 -15.42 -22.02 13.14
C ALA A 196 -16.58 -21.03 13.07
N SER A 197 -17.21 -20.94 11.89
CA SER A 197 -18.44 -20.15 11.78
C SER A 197 -19.52 -20.86 12.56
N ASP A 198 -20.01 -20.25 13.63
CA ASP A 198 -21.05 -20.84 14.47
C ASP A 198 -22.03 -19.77 14.96
N GLN A 199 -23.19 -20.20 15.42
CA GLN A 199 -24.21 -19.31 15.98
C GLN A 199 -23.76 -18.71 17.31
N LEU A 200 -24.29 -17.53 17.62
CA LEU A 200 -23.97 -16.85 18.87
C LEU A 200 -24.52 -17.63 20.06
N VAL A 201 -23.78 -17.61 21.17
CA VAL A 201 -24.27 -18.09 22.46
C VAL A 201 -25.50 -17.26 22.85
N PRO A 202 -26.54 -17.84 23.48
CA PRO A 202 -27.81 -17.15 23.73
C PRO A 202 -27.73 -15.77 24.38
N ALA A 203 -26.68 -15.53 25.19
CA ALA A 203 -26.43 -14.24 25.84
C ALA A 203 -26.07 -13.09 24.87
N LEU A 204 -25.60 -13.39 23.66
CA LEU A 204 -25.20 -12.40 22.64
C LEU A 204 -26.27 -12.12 21.58
N HIS A 205 -27.46 -12.74 21.67
CA HIS A 205 -28.61 -12.38 20.83
C HIS A 205 -29.27 -11.08 21.29
N SER A 206 -28.52 -9.98 21.30
CA SER A 206 -29.04 -8.65 21.65
C SER A 206 -28.67 -7.63 20.58
N TYR A 207 -29.51 -6.59 20.44
CA TYR A 207 -29.21 -5.45 19.58
C TYR A 207 -27.92 -4.73 19.99
N TRP A 208 -27.50 -4.90 21.24
CA TRP A 208 -26.30 -4.28 21.80
C TRP A 208 -25.02 -4.68 21.04
N LEU A 209 -24.94 -5.90 20.49
CA LEU A 209 -23.81 -6.37 19.67
C LEU A 209 -23.51 -5.48 18.46
N TYR A 210 -24.51 -4.76 17.93
CA TYR A 210 -24.32 -3.83 16.81
C TYR A 210 -23.71 -2.50 17.24
N ILE A 211 -23.85 -2.11 18.51
CA ILE A 211 -23.47 -0.80 19.02
C ILE A 211 -22.20 -0.89 19.86
N HIS A 212 -21.99 -2.03 20.52
CA HIS A 212 -20.87 -2.23 21.43
C HIS A 212 -20.66 -3.72 21.68
N VAL A 213 -19.45 -4.17 21.38
CA VAL A 213 -18.95 -5.50 21.70
C VAL A 213 -18.10 -5.35 22.96
N SER A 214 -18.46 -6.09 24.01
CA SER A 214 -17.73 -6.14 25.28
C SER A 214 -16.50 -7.04 25.21
#